data_AF-A0A4Q4D153-F1
#
_entry.id   AF-A0A4Q4D153-F1
#
_cell.length_a   1.000
_cell.length_b   1.000
_cell.length_c   1.000
_cell.angle_alpha   90.00
_cell.angle_beta   90.00
_cell.angle_gamma   90.00
#
_symmetry.space_group_name_H-M   'P 1'
#
loop_
_entity.id
_entity.type
_entity.pdbx_description
1 polymer ?
#
loop_
_entity_poly.entity_id
_entity_poly.type
_entity_poly.pdbx_seq_one_letter_code
_entity_poly.pdbx_strand_id
1 'polypeptide(L)' 'MLTVSHVELRFGARVLMSDVSFQVAKGDKVGLVGRNGAGKTTLTRMLSGDGQPAEGTITSTG' A
#
# COMPACT_ATOMS: atom_id res chain seq x y z
N MET A 1 10.74 -5.15 -8.81
CA MET A 1 10.75 -4.07 -7.80
C MET A 1 9.36 -3.50 -7.66
N LEU A 2 8.82 -3.51 -6.45
CA LEU A 2 7.57 -2.84 -6.10
C LEU A 2 7.90 -1.42 -5.63
N THR A 3 7.22 -0.41 -6.18
CA THR A 3 7.38 0.99 -5.79
C THR A 3 6.02 1.58 -5.46
N VAL A 4 5.92 2.19 -4.27
CA VAL A 4 4.75 2.91 -3.78
C VAL A 4 5.18 4.36 -3.56
N SER A 5 4.47 5.30 -4.17
CA SER A 5 4.81 6.73 -4.14
C SER A 5 3.59 7.57 -3.80
N HIS A 6 3.68 8.28 -2.67
CA HIS A 6 2.68 9.24 -2.17
C HIS A 6 1.26 8.69 -2.12
N VAL A 7 1.13 7.44 -1.71
CA VAL A 7 -0.16 6.75 -1.75
C VAL A 7 -1.05 7.17 -0.59
N GLU A 8 -2.28 7.55 -0.91
CA GLU A 8 -3.37 7.66 0.04
C GLU A 8 -4.27 6.43 -0.04
N LEU A 9 -4.56 5.82 1.12
CA LEU A 9 -5.40 4.65 1.23
C LEU A 9 -6.72 4.99 1.94
N ARG A 10 -7.85 4.71 1.28
CA ARG A 10 -9.19 4.92 1.83
C ARG A 10 -9.99 3.63 1.92
N PHE A 11 -10.93 3.63 2.86
CA PHE A 11 -12.02 2.65 2.91
C PHE A 11 -13.33 3.40 3.10
N GLY A 12 -14.14 3.47 2.04
CA GLY A 12 -15.24 4.43 1.95
C GLY A 12 -14.74 5.86 2.12
N ALA A 13 -15.38 6.64 2.99
CA ALA A 13 -14.99 8.02 3.27
C ALA A 13 -13.77 8.15 4.22
N ARG A 14 -13.34 7.07 4.86
CA ARG A 14 -12.29 7.11 5.89
C ARG A 14 -10.90 6.98 5.26
N VAL A 15 -9.99 7.91 5.61
CA VAL A 15 -8.56 7.78 5.37
C VAL A 15 -7.96 6.79 6.37
N LEU A 16 -7.29 5.76 5.86
CA LEU A 16 -6.60 4.75 6.65
C LEU A 16 -5.10 5.07 6.78
N MET A 17 -4.50 5.54 5.68
CA MET A 17 -3.11 5.96 5.59
C MET A 17 -3.02 7.10 4.57
N SER A 18 -2.10 8.04 4.81
CA SER A 18 -1.83 9.18 3.95
C SER A 18 -0.33 9.26 3.67
N ASP A 19 0.02 9.67 2.45
CA ASP A 19 1.41 9.90 2.02
C ASP A 19 2.36 8.72 2.26
N VAL A 20 1.90 7.51 1.90
CA VAL A 20 2.71 6.29 2.05
C VAL A 20 3.67 6.16 0.87
N SER A 21 4.97 6.08 1.16
CA SER A 21 6.00 5.83 0.15
C SER A 21 7.00 4.79 0.62
N PHE A 22 7.24 3.75 -0.18
CA PHE A 22 8.26 2.74 0.08
C PHE A 22 8.60 1.93 -1.18
N GLN A 23 9.70 1.20 -1.13
CA GLN A 23 10.12 0.27 -2.18
C GLN A 23 10.38 -1.11 -1.58
N VAL A 24 10.08 -2.15 -2.35
CA VAL A 24 10.42 -3.54 -2.02
C VAL A 24 11.16 -4.16 -3.20
N ALA A 25 12.40 -4.56 -2.96
CA ALA A 25 13.26 -5.18 -3.95
C ALA A 25 13.01 -6.69 -4.04
N LYS A 26 13.52 -7.30 -5.12
CA LYS A 26 13.46 -8.75 -5.29
C LYS A 26 14.32 -9.41 -4.21
N GLY A 27 13.72 -10.33 -3.44
CA GLY A 27 14.39 -11.06 -2.36
C GLY A 27 14.13 -10.49 -0.97
N ASP A 28 13.56 -9.29 -0.86
CA ASP A 28 13.19 -8.70 0.42
C ASP A 28 12.10 -9.52 1.12
N LYS A 29 12.19 -9.59 2.45
CA LYS A 29 11.16 -10.16 3.33
C LYS A 29 10.69 -9.09 4.28
N VAL A 30 9.51 -8.52 4.01
CA VAL A 30 8.96 -7.37 4.75
C VAL A 30 7.72 -7.81 5.53
N GLY A 31 7.64 -7.42 6.80
CA GLY A 31 6.46 -7.60 7.65
C GLY A 31 5.66 -6.30 7.78
N LEU A 32 4.35 -6.36 7.56
CA LEU A 32 3.43 -5.23 7.77
C LEU A 32 2.72 -5.36 9.12
N VAL A 33 3.03 -4.46 10.06
CA VAL A 33 2.49 -4.47 11.43
C VAL A 33 1.67 -3.23 11.74
N GLY A 34 0.78 -3.33 12.74
CA GLY A 34 -0.10 -2.23 13.14
C GLY A 34 -1.38 -2.73 13.80
N ARG A 35 -2.13 -1.84 14.46
CA ARG A 35 -3.38 -2.17 15.16
C ARG A 35 -4.46 -2.70 14.20
N ASN A 36 -5.49 -3.36 14.75
CA ASN A 36 -6.66 -3.73 13.97
C ASN A 36 -7.35 -2.47 13.42
N GLY A 37 -7.77 -2.52 12.16
CA GLY A 37 -8.34 -1.37 11.47
C GLY A 37 -7.32 -0.35 10.93
N ALA A 38 -6.01 -0.56 11.11
CA ALA A 38 -4.97 0.34 10.57
C ALA A 38 -4.80 0.29 9.04
N GLY A 39 -5.61 -0.51 8.32
CA GLY A 39 -5.55 -0.59 6.85
C GLY A 39 -4.57 -1.61 6.26
N LYS A 40 -3.98 -2.49 7.08
CA LYS A 40 -3.02 -3.51 6.62
C LYS A 40 -3.54 -4.35 5.46
N THR A 41 -4.70 -4.99 5.64
CA THR A 41 -5.34 -5.83 4.61
C THR A 41 -5.69 -5.01 3.36
N THR A 42 -6.15 -3.78 3.54
CA THR A 42 -6.46 -2.88 2.42
C THR A 42 -5.20 -2.55 1.61
N LEU A 43 -4.09 -2.26 2.28
CA LEU A 43 -2.80 -2.01 1.63
C LEU A 43 -2.32 -3.26 0.88
N THR A 44 -2.35 -4.43 1.52
CA THR A 44 -1.93 -5.69 0.87
C THR A 44 -2.75 -6.01 -0.38
N ARG A 45 -4.07 -5.76 -0.36
CA ARG A 45 -4.93 -5.92 -1.55
C ARG A 45 -4.53 -4.98 -2.68
N MET A 46 -4.34 -3.69 -2.40
CA MET A 46 -3.89 -2.73 -3.41
C MET A 46 -2.51 -3.10 -3.99
N LEU A 47 -1.56 -3.55 -3.16
CA LEU A 47 -0.26 -4.00 -3.64
C LEU A 47 -0.35 -5.24 -4.55
N SER A 48 -1.37 -6.09 -4.35
CA SER A 48 -1.66 -7.23 -5.24
C SER A 48 -2.45 -6.85 -6.51
N GLY A 49 -2.78 -5.57 -6.69
CA GLY A 49 -3.58 -5.08 -7.83
C GLY A 49 -5.11 -5.18 -7.63
N ASP A 50 -5.56 -5.59 -6.45
CA ASP A 50 -6.99 -5.64 -6.09
C ASP A 50 -7.43 -4.30 -5.48
N GLY A 51 -7.59 -3.31 -6.35
CA GLY A 51 -8.01 -1.95 -6.02
C GLY A 51 -7.05 -0.88 -6.52
N GLN A 52 -7.46 0.37 -6.37
CA GLN A 52 -6.65 1.55 -6.71
C GLN A 52 -6.52 2.44 -5.48
N PRO A 53 -5.35 3.08 -5.28
CA PRO A 53 -5.20 4.06 -4.23
C PRO A 53 -6.08 5.29 -4.52
N ALA A 54 -6.42 6.05 -3.47
CA ALA A 54 -7.17 7.29 -3.64
C ALA A 54 -6.29 8.39 -4.27
N GLU A 55 -5.01 8.38 -3.95
CA GLU A 55 -3.98 9.25 -4.51
C GLU A 55 -2.66 8.48 -4.63
N GLY A 56 -1.73 8.99 -5.44
CA GLY A 56 -0.41 8.39 -5.62
C GLY A 56 -0.39 7.21 -6.59
N THR A 57 0.71 6.45 -6.57
CA THR A 57 0.95 5.37 -7.53
C THR A 57 1.57 4.13 -6.90
N ILE A 58 1.17 2.97 -7.40
CA ILE A 58 1.77 1.67 -7.08
C ILE A 58 2.20 1.03 -8.40
N THR A 59 3.48 0.69 -8.51
CA THR A 59 4.02 0.04 -9.70
C THR A 59 4.84 -1.19 -9.32
N SER A 60 4.75 -2.22 -10.16
CA SER A 60 5.56 -3.43 -10.03
C SER A 60 6.28 -3.67 -11.35
N THR A 61 7.60 -3.68 -11.31
CA THR A 61 8.47 -4.05 -12.44
C THR A 61 9.08 -5.42 -12.17
N GLY A 62 9.01 -6.34 -13.14
CA GLY A 62 9.59 -7.69 -13.06
C GLY A 62 11.08 -7.69 -13.30
#